data_AF-A0A2M8FTZ7-F1
#
_entry.id   AF-A0A2M8FTZ7-F1
#
_cell.length_a   1.000
_cell.length_b   1.000
_cell.length_c   1.000
_cell.angle_alpha   90.00
_cell.angle_beta   90.00
_cell.angle_gamma   90.00
#
_symmetry.space_group_name_H-M   'P 1'
#
loop_
_entity.id
_entity.type
_entity.pdbx_description
1 polymer ?
#
loop_
_entity_poly.entity_id
_entity_poly.type
_entity_poly.pdbx_seq_one_letter_code
_entity_poly.pdbx_strand_id
1 'polypeptide(L)'
;DVAKAKKLLADAGFKNGEGFPKTEIITSKQNINVRVALELQKQLKANLGINVEVTSTSLAELIAIRGGKTSNIILSSWIAETPDPTNFLSLLYGGFVNSSIDESSYPNDSRFNNEAYDKAYKEAIITIDKEKKYELCLIADQIAANEVPIVPLWYFEKYQLIQSYVLNYKPNAMRIHYLPFVKIDYNAVKKKIETH
;
A
#
# COMPACT_ATOMS: atom_id res chain seq x y z
N ASP A 1 -1.03 20.85 0.61
CA ASP A 1 -0.68 22.26 0.83
C ASP A 1 0.83 22.37 1.07
N VAL A 2 1.56 22.96 0.13
CA VAL A 2 3.03 23.10 0.23
C VAL A 2 3.44 24.09 1.32
N ALA A 3 2.67 25.16 1.54
CA ALA A 3 2.99 26.16 2.55
C ALA A 3 2.87 25.57 3.97
N LYS A 4 1.80 24.81 4.24
CA LYS A 4 1.64 24.10 5.51
C LYS A 4 2.73 23.06 5.74
N ALA A 5 3.11 22.30 4.71
CA ALA A 5 4.20 21.31 4.81
C ALA A 5 5.55 21.97 5.14
N LYS A 6 5.89 23.09 4.48
CA LYS A 6 7.10 23.87 4.80
C LYS A 6 7.12 24.39 6.23
N LYS A 7 5.96 24.86 6.73
CA LYS A 7 5.83 25.32 8.12
C LYS A 7 6.11 24.19 9.11
N LEU A 8 5.47 23.03 8.92
CA LEU A 8 5.67 21.86 9.79
C LEU A 8 7.12 21.38 9.79
N LEU A 9 7.80 21.40 8.63
CA LEU A 9 9.23 21.08 8.56
C LEU A 9 10.09 22.10 9.32
N ALA A 10 9.77 23.38 9.22
CA ALA A 10 10.49 24.41 9.98
C ALA A 10 10.27 24.28 11.49
N ASP A 11 9.04 24.00 11.92
CA ASP A 11 8.69 23.75 13.34
C ASP A 11 9.42 22.50 13.88
N ALA A 12 9.69 21.50 13.02
CA ALA A 12 10.49 20.32 13.33
C ALA A 12 12.02 20.54 13.26
N GLY A 13 12.49 21.76 12.96
CA GLY A 13 13.92 22.09 12.89
C GLY A 13 14.57 21.91 11.51
N PHE A 14 13.80 21.56 10.48
CA PHE A 14 14.27 21.30 9.11
C PHE A 14 13.80 22.36 8.12
N LYS A 15 13.99 23.64 8.48
CA LYS A 15 13.59 24.76 7.62
C LYS A 15 14.25 24.62 6.24
N ASN A 16 13.44 24.66 5.18
CA ASN A 16 13.89 24.45 3.79
C ASN A 16 14.65 23.12 3.56
N GLY A 17 14.45 22.10 4.40
CA GLY A 17 15.14 20.82 4.31
C GLY A 17 16.58 20.83 4.85
N GLU A 18 17.04 21.94 5.43
CA GLU A 18 18.37 22.01 6.05
C GLU A 18 18.45 21.07 7.26
N GLY A 19 19.52 20.27 7.35
CA GLY A 19 19.71 19.30 8.42
C GLY A 19 18.81 18.06 8.35
N PHE A 20 17.96 17.92 7.32
CA PHE A 20 17.08 16.76 7.17
C PHE A 20 17.91 15.47 7.01
N PRO A 21 17.56 14.39 7.73
CA PRO A 21 18.35 13.15 7.70
C PRO A 21 18.42 12.57 6.30
N LYS A 22 19.56 11.92 5.99
CA LYS A 22 19.71 11.14 4.77
C LYS A 22 18.58 10.09 4.73
N THR A 23 17.77 10.17 3.69
CA THR A 23 16.53 9.39 3.55
C THR A 23 16.54 8.65 2.23
N GLU A 24 16.19 7.37 2.25
CA GLU A 24 16.06 6.54 1.06
C GLU A 24 14.61 6.08 0.86
N ILE A 25 14.14 6.17 -0.39
CA ILE A 25 12.92 5.51 -0.87
C ILE A 25 13.33 4.19 -1.52
N ILE A 26 12.94 3.08 -0.91
CA ILE A 26 13.16 1.74 -1.45
C ILE A 26 11.90 1.24 -2.14
N THR A 27 12.06 0.66 -3.32
CA THR A 27 10.96 0.07 -4.06
C THR A 27 11.33 -1.21 -4.81
N SER A 28 10.33 -1.93 -5.32
CA SER A 28 10.54 -3.05 -6.24
C SER A 28 10.99 -2.55 -7.62
N LYS A 29 11.75 -3.34 -8.37
CA LYS A 29 12.17 -3.07 -9.76
C LYS A 29 11.03 -2.95 -10.80
N GLN A 30 9.77 -2.94 -10.40
CA GLN A 30 8.65 -2.72 -11.32
C GLN A 30 8.65 -1.28 -11.86
N ASN A 31 8.47 -1.13 -13.18
CA ASN A 31 8.53 0.16 -13.89
C ASN A 31 7.66 1.25 -13.26
N ILE A 32 6.42 0.91 -12.85
CA ILE A 32 5.50 1.88 -12.25
C ILE A 32 6.01 2.38 -10.90
N ASN A 33 6.51 1.48 -10.05
CA ASN A 33 6.94 1.83 -8.70
C ASN A 33 8.20 2.71 -8.73
N VAL A 34 9.14 2.42 -9.63
CA VAL A 34 10.33 3.25 -9.85
C VAL A 34 9.94 4.66 -10.31
N ARG A 35 8.99 4.79 -11.25
CA ARG A 35 8.51 6.09 -11.73
C ARG A 35 7.86 6.91 -10.62
N VAL A 36 7.03 6.27 -9.79
CA VAL A 36 6.41 6.92 -8.63
C VAL A 36 7.48 7.38 -7.64
N ALA A 37 8.46 6.53 -7.30
CA ALA A 37 9.53 6.91 -6.38
C ALA A 37 10.37 8.10 -6.88
N LEU A 38 10.67 8.16 -8.19
CA LEU A 38 11.37 9.30 -8.80
C LEU A 38 10.53 10.58 -8.79
N GLU A 39 9.22 10.47 -9.00
CA GLU A 39 8.33 11.64 -8.93
C GLU A 39 8.20 12.15 -7.48
N LEU A 40 8.12 11.26 -6.49
CA LEU A 40 8.17 11.63 -5.07
C LEU A 40 9.50 12.34 -4.74
N GLN A 41 10.64 11.78 -5.19
CA GLN A 41 11.95 12.41 -5.02
C GLN A 41 11.97 13.84 -5.59
N LYS A 42 11.45 14.01 -6.81
CA LYS A 42 11.38 15.32 -7.47
C LYS A 42 10.49 16.30 -6.69
N GLN A 43 9.31 15.88 -6.26
CA GLN A 43 8.37 16.74 -5.53
C GLN A 43 8.90 17.12 -4.14
N LEU A 44 9.51 16.19 -3.40
CA LEU A 44 10.14 16.46 -2.11
C LEU A 44 11.26 17.50 -2.25
N LYS A 45 12.10 17.37 -3.28
CA LYS A 45 13.17 18.32 -3.56
C LYS A 45 12.63 19.70 -3.96
N ALA A 46 11.73 19.74 -4.95
CA ALA A 46 11.22 21.00 -5.50
C ALA A 46 10.37 21.78 -4.49
N ASN A 47 9.54 21.08 -3.71
CA ASN A 47 8.59 21.72 -2.80
C ASN A 47 9.14 21.92 -1.39
N LEU A 48 10.02 21.04 -0.90
CA LEU A 48 10.43 21.02 0.50
C LEU A 48 11.96 21.13 0.70
N GLY A 49 12.76 21.09 -0.37
CA GLY A 49 14.22 21.10 -0.28
C GLY A 49 14.82 19.78 0.22
N ILE A 50 14.01 18.74 0.37
CA ILE A 50 14.43 17.44 0.89
C ILE A 50 15.04 16.61 -0.25
N ASN A 51 16.29 16.17 -0.06
CA ASN A 51 16.94 15.23 -0.96
C ASN A 51 16.76 13.80 -0.44
N VAL A 52 16.20 12.93 -1.27
CA VAL A 52 16.05 11.49 -0.99
C VAL A 52 16.77 10.68 -2.06
N GLU A 53 17.37 9.56 -1.67
CA GLU A 53 17.89 8.56 -2.60
C GLU A 53 16.76 7.60 -3.01
N VAL A 54 16.82 7.05 -4.23
CA VAL A 54 15.83 6.07 -4.70
C VAL A 54 16.58 4.80 -5.09
N THR A 55 16.24 3.70 -4.43
CA THR A 55 16.81 2.38 -4.70
C THR A 55 15.72 1.41 -5.10
N SER A 56 16.03 0.56 -6.09
CA SER A 56 15.13 -0.50 -6.52
C SER A 56 15.77 -1.87 -6.40
N THR A 57 15.03 -2.82 -5.82
CA THR A 57 15.51 -4.18 -5.55
C THR A 57 14.53 -5.25 -6.03
N SER A 58 14.91 -6.53 -6.00
CA SER A 58 13.96 -7.60 -6.30
C SER A 58 12.84 -7.66 -5.25
N LEU A 59 11.70 -8.26 -5.57
CA LEU A 59 10.60 -8.36 -4.60
C LEU A 59 10.99 -9.18 -3.35
N ALA A 60 11.78 -10.24 -3.53
CA ALA A 60 12.23 -11.09 -2.42
C ALA A 60 13.17 -10.31 -1.46
N GLU A 61 14.14 -9.58 -2.02
CA GLU A 61 15.02 -8.71 -1.24
C GLU A 61 14.23 -7.60 -0.55
N LEU A 62 13.25 -7.00 -1.24
CA LEU A 62 12.38 -5.97 -0.65
C LEU A 62 11.60 -6.52 0.55
N ILE A 63 11.04 -7.71 0.45
CA ILE A 63 10.31 -8.35 1.55
C ILE A 63 11.23 -8.63 2.74
N ALA A 64 12.47 -9.07 2.48
CA ALA A 64 13.43 -9.39 3.55
C ALA A 64 13.85 -8.15 4.36
N ILE A 65 13.90 -6.97 3.74
CA ILE A 65 14.35 -5.71 4.38
C ILE A 65 13.19 -4.84 4.90
N ARG A 66 11.95 -5.21 4.62
CA ARG A 66 10.75 -4.42 4.95
C ARG A 66 10.57 -4.21 6.44
N GLY A 67 10.33 -2.97 6.85
CA GLY A 67 10.20 -2.59 8.25
C GLY A 67 11.47 -2.78 9.07
N GLY A 68 12.65 -2.89 8.44
CA GLY A 68 13.96 -2.90 9.10
C GLY A 68 14.70 -1.56 8.95
N LYS A 69 15.89 -1.46 9.55
CA LYS A 69 16.73 -0.24 9.63
C LYS A 69 17.14 0.32 8.27
N THR A 70 17.20 -0.53 7.25
CA THR A 70 17.72 -0.19 5.93
C THR A 70 16.78 0.69 5.11
N SER A 71 15.51 0.84 5.51
CA SER A 71 14.52 1.59 4.73
C SER A 71 13.90 2.73 5.52
N ASN A 72 14.09 3.97 5.08
CA ASN A 72 13.39 5.12 5.66
C ASN A 72 11.97 5.26 5.12
N ILE A 73 11.81 5.02 3.81
CA ILE A 73 10.52 5.06 3.11
C ILE A 73 10.44 3.82 2.22
N ILE A 74 9.39 3.03 2.37
CA ILE A 74 9.10 1.88 1.51
C ILE A 74 7.90 2.23 0.65
N LEU A 75 8.08 2.18 -0.67
CA LEU A 75 6.93 2.21 -1.58
C LEU A 75 6.34 0.80 -1.67
N SER A 76 5.24 0.59 -0.96
CA SER A 76 4.51 -0.68 -0.90
C SER A 76 3.09 -0.56 -1.45
N SER A 77 2.46 -1.71 -1.62
CA SER A 77 1.08 -1.84 -2.05
C SER A 77 0.47 -3.06 -1.39
N TRP A 78 -0.83 -2.99 -1.07
CA TRP A 78 -1.56 -4.11 -0.50
C TRP A 78 -2.79 -4.45 -1.34
N ILE A 79 -3.12 -5.74 -1.39
CA ILE A 79 -4.35 -6.25 -2.00
C ILE A 79 -4.96 -7.18 -0.96
N ALA A 80 -6.16 -6.85 -0.49
CA ALA A 80 -6.81 -7.67 0.53
C ALA A 80 -7.16 -9.06 0.01
N GLU A 81 -6.94 -10.06 0.86
CA GLU A 81 -7.27 -11.46 0.62
C GLU A 81 -8.75 -11.76 0.89
N THR A 82 -9.40 -10.94 1.72
CA THR A 82 -10.84 -10.99 2.02
C THR A 82 -11.44 -9.58 2.00
N PRO A 83 -12.76 -9.42 1.74
CA PRO A 83 -13.44 -8.13 1.78
C PRO A 83 -13.73 -7.68 3.23
N ASP A 84 -12.71 -7.68 4.08
CA ASP A 84 -12.78 -7.36 5.49
C ASP A 84 -11.82 -6.19 5.80
N PRO A 85 -12.28 -5.09 6.44
CA PRO A 85 -11.41 -3.97 6.79
C PRO A 85 -10.22 -4.38 7.66
N THR A 86 -10.37 -5.41 8.50
CA THR A 86 -9.27 -5.88 9.36
C THR A 86 -8.06 -6.34 8.57
N ASN A 87 -8.25 -6.74 7.31
CA ASN A 87 -7.16 -7.12 6.42
C ASN A 87 -6.18 -5.96 6.18
N PHE A 88 -6.70 -4.76 5.89
CA PHE A 88 -5.87 -3.56 5.74
C PHE A 88 -5.35 -3.05 7.08
N LEU A 89 -6.18 -3.07 8.13
CA LEU A 89 -5.77 -2.63 9.47
C LEU A 89 -4.64 -3.49 10.07
N SER A 90 -4.53 -4.76 9.65
CA SER A 90 -3.44 -5.63 10.09
C SER A 90 -2.04 -5.08 9.75
N LEU A 91 -1.93 -4.26 8.69
CA LEU A 91 -0.68 -3.64 8.27
C LEU A 91 -0.08 -2.67 9.29
N LEU A 92 -0.88 -2.19 10.23
CA LEU A 92 -0.46 -1.24 11.25
C LEU A 92 -0.52 -1.85 12.65
N TYR A 93 -0.77 -3.16 12.75
CA TYR A 93 -0.83 -3.83 14.04
C TYR A 93 0.55 -3.88 14.69
N GLY A 94 0.66 -3.34 15.90
CA GLY A 94 1.90 -3.24 16.68
C GLY A 94 2.48 -4.60 17.07
N GLY A 95 1.66 -5.65 17.13
CA GLY A 95 2.13 -7.00 17.45
C GLY A 95 3.03 -7.65 16.39
N PHE A 96 3.19 -7.05 15.21
CA PHE A 96 4.18 -7.45 14.20
C PHE A 96 5.52 -6.70 14.33
N VAL A 97 5.59 -5.69 15.20
CA VAL A 97 6.78 -4.86 15.38
C VAL A 97 7.80 -5.61 16.24
N ASN A 98 8.94 -5.95 15.64
CA ASN A 98 10.02 -6.60 16.36
C ASN A 98 10.77 -5.61 17.26
N SER A 99 11.49 -6.11 18.27
CA SER A 99 12.26 -5.26 19.20
C SER A 99 13.54 -4.71 18.56
N SER A 100 14.16 -5.50 17.67
CA SER A 100 15.33 -5.06 16.92
C SER A 100 14.91 -4.28 15.68
N ILE A 101 15.58 -3.15 15.43
CA ILE A 101 15.41 -2.38 14.20
C ILE A 101 16.00 -3.13 12.99
N ASP A 102 16.93 -4.06 13.20
CA ASP A 102 17.54 -4.84 12.12
C ASP A 102 16.64 -6.01 11.65
N GLU A 103 15.60 -6.32 12.41
CA GLU A 103 14.62 -7.35 12.09
C GLU A 103 13.42 -6.75 11.34
N SER A 104 12.96 -7.45 10.31
CA SER A 104 11.78 -7.09 9.54
C SER A 104 10.53 -7.07 10.43
N SER A 105 9.71 -6.02 10.35
CA SER A 105 8.40 -5.96 11.02
C SER A 105 7.24 -6.25 10.07
N TYR A 106 7.50 -6.90 8.93
CA TYR A 106 6.48 -7.23 7.94
C TYR A 106 5.33 -8.04 8.56
N PRO A 107 4.06 -7.72 8.26
CA PRO A 107 3.59 -6.77 7.24
C PRO A 107 3.53 -5.30 7.67
N ASN A 108 3.91 -4.98 8.92
CA ASN A 108 3.95 -3.61 9.42
C ASN A 108 5.27 -2.90 9.05
N ASP A 109 5.35 -2.50 7.79
CA ASP A 109 6.49 -1.79 7.20
C ASP A 109 6.79 -0.46 7.91
N SER A 110 5.77 0.19 8.48
CA SER A 110 5.89 1.47 9.20
C SER A 110 6.46 1.33 10.61
N ARG A 111 6.50 0.09 11.14
CA ARG A 111 6.75 -0.21 12.55
C ARG A 111 5.85 0.56 13.52
N PHE A 112 4.66 0.95 13.06
CA PHE A 112 3.69 1.67 13.88
C PHE A 112 3.25 0.80 15.05
N ASN A 113 3.27 1.39 16.24
CA ASN A 113 2.86 0.72 17.47
C ASN A 113 2.14 1.73 18.35
N ASN A 114 0.82 1.54 18.50
CA ASN A 114 -0.04 2.42 19.28
C ASN A 114 -1.03 1.55 20.06
N GLU A 115 -1.05 1.70 21.40
CA GLU A 115 -1.84 0.85 22.28
C GLU A 115 -3.35 0.96 22.00
N ALA A 116 -3.85 2.16 21.71
CA ALA A 116 -5.26 2.38 21.42
C ALA A 116 -5.65 1.75 20.08
N TYR A 117 -4.79 1.87 19.06
CA TYR A 117 -4.95 1.20 17.78
C TYR A 117 -5.01 -0.31 17.95
N ASP A 118 -4.01 -0.88 18.63
CA ASP A 118 -3.88 -2.31 18.85
C ASP A 118 -5.08 -2.89 19.61
N LYS A 119 -5.59 -2.14 20.60
CA LYS A 119 -6.80 -2.54 21.34
C LYS A 119 -8.02 -2.59 20.44
N ALA A 120 -8.28 -1.53 19.68
CA ALA A 120 -9.42 -1.47 18.76
C ALA A 120 -9.35 -2.57 17.69
N TYR A 121 -8.16 -2.75 17.09
CA TYR A 121 -7.92 -3.79 16.10
C TYR A 121 -8.13 -5.20 16.66
N LYS A 122 -7.56 -5.51 17.84
CA LYS A 122 -7.73 -6.81 18.52
C LYS A 122 -9.18 -7.12 18.85
N GLU A 123 -9.95 -6.12 19.30
CA GLU A 123 -11.37 -6.31 19.57
C GLU A 123 -12.15 -6.53 18.26
N ALA A 124 -11.82 -5.80 17.19
CA ALA A 124 -12.47 -5.93 15.89
C ALA A 124 -12.31 -7.33 15.27
N ILE A 125 -11.14 -7.96 15.41
CA ILE A 125 -10.88 -9.29 14.81
C ILE A 125 -11.65 -10.43 15.50
N ILE A 126 -12.01 -10.28 16.78
CA ILE A 126 -12.76 -11.30 17.54
C ILE A 126 -14.27 -11.00 17.62
N THR A 127 -14.70 -9.81 17.21
CA THR A 127 -16.11 -9.40 17.27
C THR A 127 -16.91 -10.03 16.12
N ILE A 128 -17.96 -10.78 16.48
CA ILE A 128 -18.88 -11.43 15.53
C ILE A 128 -19.92 -10.43 15.00
N ASP A 129 -20.40 -9.53 15.86
CA ASP A 129 -21.37 -8.51 15.46
C ASP A 129 -20.75 -7.55 14.44
N LYS A 130 -21.40 -7.45 13.27
CA LYS A 130 -20.84 -6.75 12.13
C LYS A 130 -20.80 -5.24 12.33
N GLU A 131 -21.82 -4.66 12.95
CA GLU A 131 -21.91 -3.21 13.16
C GLU A 131 -20.87 -2.78 14.18
N LYS A 132 -20.80 -3.48 15.32
CA LYS A 132 -19.80 -3.23 16.35
C LYS A 132 -18.38 -3.42 15.83
N LYS A 133 -18.13 -4.46 15.02
CA LYS A 133 -16.83 -4.64 14.36
C LYS A 133 -16.46 -3.44 13.49
N TYR A 134 -17.39 -2.89 12.73
CA TYR A 134 -17.11 -1.74 11.88
C TYR A 134 -16.88 -0.46 12.66
N GLU A 135 -17.56 -0.25 13.78
CA GLU A 135 -17.25 0.85 14.70
C GLU A 135 -15.82 0.75 15.24
N LEU A 136 -15.39 -0.45 15.65
CA LEU A 136 -14.03 -0.69 16.12
C LEU A 136 -12.98 -0.47 15.01
N CYS A 137 -13.26 -0.94 13.79
CA CYS A 137 -12.42 -0.67 12.63
C CYS A 137 -12.31 0.83 12.33
N LEU A 138 -13.41 1.58 12.44
CA LEU A 138 -13.42 3.02 12.24
C LEU A 138 -12.58 3.75 13.30
N ILE A 139 -12.63 3.32 14.56
CA ILE A 139 -11.78 3.86 15.62
C ILE A 139 -10.29 3.64 15.28
N ALA A 140 -9.92 2.42 14.87
CA ALA A 140 -8.55 2.12 14.47
C ALA A 140 -8.11 2.97 13.26
N ASP A 141 -8.96 3.09 12.24
CA ASP A 141 -8.71 3.92 11.05
C ASP A 141 -8.50 5.40 11.40
N GLN A 142 -9.32 5.96 12.30
CA GLN A 142 -9.15 7.34 12.77
C GLN A 142 -7.83 7.57 13.51
N ILE A 143 -7.38 6.59 14.32
CA ILE A 143 -6.08 6.67 14.98
C ILE A 143 -4.97 6.68 13.92
N ALA A 144 -5.02 5.76 12.94
CA ALA A 144 -4.04 5.74 11.85
C ALA A 144 -4.06 7.02 11.01
N ALA A 145 -5.24 7.61 10.75
CA ALA A 145 -5.37 8.85 10.00
C ALA A 145 -4.76 10.06 10.73
N ASN A 146 -4.76 10.05 12.07
CA ASN A 146 -4.18 11.12 12.89
C ASN A 146 -2.66 10.95 13.08
N GLU A 147 -2.20 9.71 13.28
CA GLU A 147 -0.78 9.39 13.49
C GLU A 147 0.03 9.34 12.19
N VAL A 148 -0.66 9.13 11.05
CA VAL A 148 -0.08 9.07 9.69
C VAL A 148 1.13 8.12 9.57
N PRO A 149 1.02 6.84 9.99
CA PRO A 149 2.12 5.88 9.85
C PRO A 149 2.39 5.49 8.39
N ILE A 150 1.42 5.72 7.50
CA ILE A 150 1.51 5.51 6.07
C ILE A 150 0.93 6.70 5.32
N VAL A 151 1.36 6.90 4.07
CA VAL A 151 0.82 7.93 3.17
C VAL A 151 0.15 7.23 1.98
N PRO A 152 -1.19 7.12 1.95
CA PRO A 152 -1.90 6.55 0.81
C PRO A 152 -1.68 7.41 -0.45
N LEU A 153 -1.29 6.77 -1.56
CA LEU A 153 -1.05 7.47 -2.83
C LEU A 153 -2.22 7.34 -3.81
N TRP A 154 -2.71 6.11 -4.01
CA TRP A 154 -3.89 5.84 -4.84
C TRP A 154 -4.52 4.49 -4.47
N TYR A 155 -5.77 4.30 -4.89
CA TYR A 155 -6.44 3.00 -4.89
C TYR A 155 -6.36 2.38 -6.28
N PHE A 156 -6.08 1.08 -6.37
CA PHE A 156 -5.95 0.42 -7.67
C PHE A 156 -7.28 0.33 -8.41
N GLU A 157 -7.32 0.89 -9.62
CA GLU A 157 -8.31 0.54 -10.62
C GLU A 157 -7.77 -0.59 -11.50
N LYS A 158 -8.62 -1.54 -11.88
CA LYS A 158 -8.23 -2.61 -12.80
C LYS A 158 -9.24 -2.75 -13.92
N TYR A 159 -8.72 -2.62 -15.13
CA TYR A 159 -9.45 -2.87 -16.36
C TYR A 159 -9.16 -4.30 -16.81
N GLN A 160 -10.21 -5.04 -17.15
CA GLN A 160 -10.09 -6.36 -17.77
C GLN A 160 -10.63 -6.28 -19.19
N LEU A 161 -9.76 -6.53 -20.16
CA LEU A 161 -10.16 -6.68 -21.56
C LEU A 161 -10.55 -8.13 -21.80
N ILE A 162 -11.81 -8.33 -22.19
CA ILE A 162 -12.37 -9.65 -22.46
C ILE A 162 -12.71 -9.69 -23.95
N GLN A 163 -12.27 -10.74 -24.63
CA GLN A 163 -12.61 -10.92 -26.04
C GLN A 163 -14.13 -11.11 -26.18
N SER A 164 -14.71 -10.55 -27.25
CA SER A 164 -16.16 -10.61 -27.48
C SER A 164 -16.73 -12.04 -27.57
N TYR A 165 -15.88 -13.00 -27.95
CA TYR A 165 -16.24 -14.43 -28.04
C TYR A 165 -16.13 -15.19 -26.70
N VAL A 166 -15.71 -14.53 -25.61
CA VAL A 166 -15.71 -15.12 -24.27
C VAL A 166 -17.05 -14.82 -23.61
N LEU A 167 -17.85 -15.87 -23.45
CA LEU A 167 -19.20 -15.78 -22.91
C LEU A 167 -19.20 -16.14 -21.42
N ASN A 168 -20.13 -15.53 -20.67
CA ASN A 168 -20.41 -15.80 -19.25
C ASN A 168 -19.27 -15.53 -18.25
N TYR A 169 -18.21 -14.83 -18.65
CA TYR A 169 -17.20 -14.35 -17.71
C TYR A 169 -17.78 -13.21 -16.85
N LYS A 170 -17.68 -13.34 -15.53
CA LYS A 170 -18.11 -12.32 -14.57
C LYS A 170 -16.90 -11.82 -13.75
N PRO A 171 -16.49 -10.55 -13.90
CA PRO A 171 -15.45 -9.98 -13.05
C PRO A 171 -15.96 -9.83 -11.60
N ASN A 172 -15.05 -9.85 -10.63
CA ASN A 172 -15.33 -9.55 -9.23
C ASN A 172 -14.17 -8.77 -8.60
N ALA A 173 -14.46 -8.05 -7.51
CA ALA A 173 -13.50 -7.18 -6.83
C ALA A 173 -12.27 -7.92 -6.29
N MET A 174 -12.44 -9.19 -5.89
CA MET A 174 -11.36 -10.05 -5.39
C MET A 174 -10.48 -10.66 -6.50
N ARG A 175 -10.81 -10.43 -7.77
CA ARG A 175 -10.10 -10.95 -8.95
C ARG A 175 -10.02 -12.48 -9.02
N ILE A 176 -10.99 -13.17 -8.43
CA ILE A 176 -11.06 -14.63 -8.51
C ILE A 176 -11.62 -15.01 -9.89
N HIS A 177 -10.87 -15.78 -10.67
CA HIS A 177 -11.31 -16.23 -11.99
C HIS A 177 -12.19 -17.49 -11.86
N TYR A 178 -13.50 -17.30 -11.81
CA TYR A 178 -14.48 -18.40 -11.83
C TYR A 178 -14.73 -18.88 -13.26
N LEU A 179 -13.89 -19.79 -13.74
CA LEU A 179 -13.92 -20.32 -15.10
C LEU A 179 -14.92 -21.46 -15.40
N PRO A 180 -15.48 -22.24 -14.44
CA PRO A 180 -16.34 -23.40 -14.78
C PRO A 180 -17.55 -23.11 -15.67
N PHE A 181 -18.06 -21.87 -15.65
CA PHE A 181 -19.22 -21.46 -16.45
C PHE A 181 -18.85 -20.60 -17.66
N VAL A 182 -17.57 -20.30 -17.84
CA VAL A 182 -17.05 -19.52 -18.96
C VAL A 182 -17.05 -20.38 -20.21
N LYS A 183 -17.52 -19.83 -21.32
CA LYS A 183 -17.58 -20.50 -22.62
C LYS A 183 -16.84 -19.70 -23.68
N ILE A 184 -16.34 -20.39 -24.69
CA ILE A 184 -15.75 -19.79 -25.89
C ILE A 184 -16.72 -20.01 -27.04
N ASP A 185 -17.12 -18.93 -27.72
CA ASP A 185 -17.81 -19.00 -29.01
C ASP A 185 -16.79 -19.25 -30.13
N TYR A 186 -16.59 -20.53 -30.45
CA TYR A 186 -15.65 -20.94 -31.50
C TYR A 186 -16.03 -20.46 -32.90
N ASN A 187 -17.31 -20.16 -33.17
CA ASN A 187 -17.73 -19.64 -34.46
C ASN A 187 -17.31 -18.17 -34.62
N ALA A 188 -17.47 -17.37 -33.56
CA ALA A 188 -16.97 -15.99 -33.52
C ALA A 188 -15.45 -15.92 -33.60
N VAL A 189 -14.73 -16.89 -33.03
CA VAL A 189 -13.26 -17.00 -33.15
C VAL A 189 -12.83 -17.23 -34.61
N LYS A 190 -13.43 -18.22 -35.30
CA LYS A 190 -13.09 -18.53 -36.70
C LYS A 190 -13.31 -17.34 -37.64
N LYS A 191 -14.45 -16.65 -37.51
CA LYS A 191 -14.76 -15.45 -38.29
C LYS A 191 -13.75 -14.32 -38.09
N LYS A 192 -13.18 -14.17 -36.89
CA LYS A 192 -12.14 -13.17 -36.60
C LYS A 192 -10.80 -13.50 -37.24
N ILE A 193 -10.43 -14.79 -37.30
CA ILE A 193 -9.21 -15.26 -37.97
C ILE A 193 -9.29 -15.09 -39.48
N GLU A 194 -10.47 -15.28 -40.08
CA GLU A 194 -10.66 -15.13 -41.54
C GLU A 194 -10.72 -13.67 -42.02
N THR A 195 -10.88 -12.70 -41.10
CA THR A 195 -11.02 -11.27 -41.41
C THR A 195 -9.76 -10.45 -41.09
N HIS A 196 -8.67 -11.08 -40.65
CA HIS A 196 -7.37 -10.48 -40.36
C HIS A 196 -6.26 -11.28 -41.07
#